data_AF-A0A2E7N6A1-F1
#
_entry.id   AF-A0A2E7N6A1-F1
#
_cell.length_a   1.000
_cell.length_b   1.000
_cell.length_c   1.000
_cell.angle_alpha   90.00
_cell.angle_beta   90.00
_cell.angle_gamma   90.00
#
_symmetry.space_group_name_H-M   'P 1'
#
loop_
_entity.id
_entity.type
_entity.pdbx_description
1 polymer ?
#
loop_
_entity_poly.entity_id
_entity_poly.type
_entity_poly.pdbx_seq_one_letter_code
_entity_poly.pdbx_strand_id
1 'polypeptide(L)'
;MSSGIFTTDTFVNAGWKKSKRYDTETVPDSTEIWYGFFQQKDIEIRFYPSHELAVSKGIPSAESSIESAVKRSKGGELLDFSGGSFSGYSAFLVAGNAVLLCELDRTHCDALIENLQ
;
A
#
# COMPACT_ATOMS: atom_id res chain seq x y z
N MET A 1 14.24 -9.55 -7.60
CA MET A 1 13.81 -9.41 -6.19
C MET A 1 14.51 -8.19 -5.62
N SER A 2 13.81 -7.07 -5.53
CA SER A 2 14.41 -5.78 -5.22
C SER A 2 14.54 -5.63 -3.70
N SER A 3 15.73 -5.89 -3.15
CA SER A 3 16.05 -5.86 -1.72
C SER A 3 16.58 -4.48 -1.26
N GLY A 4 16.03 -3.40 -1.80
CA GLY A 4 16.49 -2.02 -1.56
C GLY A 4 15.69 -1.27 -0.49
N ILE A 5 16.24 -0.15 0.00
CA ILE A 5 15.47 0.87 0.72
C ILE A 5 14.90 1.81 -0.33
N PHE A 6 13.59 1.80 -0.49
CA PHE A 6 12.84 2.64 -1.39
C PHE A 6 12.25 3.84 -0.66
N THR A 7 12.14 4.94 -1.40
CA THR A 7 11.48 6.16 -0.96
C THR A 7 10.30 6.45 -1.86
N THR A 8 9.47 7.40 -1.47
CA THR A 8 8.36 7.87 -2.31
C THR A 8 8.83 8.25 -3.72
N ASP A 9 10.00 8.88 -3.83
CA ASP A 9 10.55 9.32 -5.12
C ASP A 9 10.95 8.13 -6.01
N THR A 10 11.40 7.01 -5.44
CA THR A 10 11.66 5.78 -6.22
C THR A 10 10.41 5.34 -6.98
N PHE A 11 9.26 5.32 -6.29
CA PHE A 11 7.99 4.93 -6.91
C PHE A 11 7.46 5.97 -7.89
N VAL A 12 7.65 7.27 -7.59
CA VAL A 12 7.29 8.35 -8.52
C VAL A 12 8.08 8.25 -9.82
N ASN A 13 9.38 7.97 -9.74
CA ASN A 13 10.25 7.77 -10.90
C ASN A 13 9.87 6.52 -11.70
N ALA A 14 9.34 5.48 -11.05
CA ALA A 14 8.81 4.27 -11.69
C ALA A 14 7.43 4.47 -12.37
N GLY A 15 6.87 5.67 -12.30
CA GLY A 15 5.62 6.07 -12.97
C GLY A 15 4.38 6.07 -12.08
N TRP A 16 4.52 5.79 -10.78
CA TRP A 16 3.41 5.92 -9.83
C TRP A 16 3.13 7.39 -9.52
N LYS A 17 1.85 7.78 -9.57
CA LYS A 17 1.42 9.16 -9.35
C LYS A 17 0.98 9.34 -7.91
N LYS A 18 1.82 10.01 -7.14
CA LYS A 18 1.55 10.44 -5.77
C LYS A 18 0.30 11.33 -5.71
N SER A 19 -0.64 11.02 -4.81
CA SER A 19 -1.90 11.76 -4.66
C SER A 19 -2.06 12.33 -3.26
N LYS A 20 -2.21 11.47 -2.24
CA LYS A 20 -2.53 11.88 -0.87
C LYS A 20 -1.59 11.23 0.14
N ARG A 21 -1.14 11.98 1.14
CA ARG A 21 -0.44 11.44 2.31
C ARG A 21 -1.45 11.01 3.35
N TYR A 22 -1.23 9.86 3.98
CA TYR A 22 -1.99 9.43 5.15
C TYR A 22 -1.17 9.53 6.43
N ASP A 23 -1.89 9.53 7.55
CA ASP A 23 -1.29 9.53 8.88
C ASP A 23 -0.77 8.13 9.24
N THR A 24 0.42 8.10 9.84
CA THR A 24 1.09 6.90 10.32
C THR A 24 0.53 6.39 11.64
N GLU A 25 -0.27 7.17 12.37
CA GLU A 25 -0.84 6.81 13.69
C GLU A 25 -1.57 5.46 13.71
N THR A 26 -2.19 5.08 12.60
CA THR A 26 -2.97 3.84 12.47
C THR A 26 -2.16 2.65 11.95
N VAL A 27 -0.93 2.87 11.50
CA VAL A 27 -0.05 1.84 10.95
C VAL A 27 1.25 1.83 11.75
N PRO A 28 1.42 0.87 12.69
CA PRO A 28 2.55 0.86 13.60
C PRO A 28 3.86 0.74 12.85
N ASP A 29 4.88 1.46 13.34
CA ASP A 29 6.25 1.45 12.81
C ASP A 29 6.39 1.90 11.34
N SER A 30 5.32 2.46 10.75
CA SER A 30 5.39 3.10 9.44
C SER A 30 6.03 4.49 9.53
N THR A 31 6.88 4.81 8.56
CA THR A 31 7.52 6.13 8.47
C THR A 31 6.71 7.08 7.59
N GLU A 32 6.12 6.54 6.53
CA GLU A 32 5.30 7.29 5.58
C GLU A 32 4.22 6.40 4.99
N ILE A 33 3.05 6.98 4.73
CA ILE A 33 1.98 6.31 4.00
C ILE A 33 1.50 7.25 2.91
N TRP A 34 1.45 6.72 1.70
CA TRP A 34 0.98 7.48 0.55
C TRP A 34 0.00 6.68 -0.29
N TYR A 35 -1.08 7.35 -0.68
CA TYR A 35 -2.00 6.91 -1.70
C TYR A 35 -1.68 7.58 -3.03
N GLY A 36 -1.84 6.82 -4.10
CA GLY A 36 -1.62 7.28 -5.44
C GLY A 36 -2.12 6.25 -6.46
N PHE A 37 -1.74 6.49 -7.71
CA PHE A 37 -2.29 5.74 -8.83
C PHE A 37 -1.18 5.26 -9.76
N PHE A 38 -1.30 4.05 -10.26
CA PHE A 38 -0.46 3.53 -11.33
C PHE A 38 -1.33 2.80 -12.34
N GLN A 39 -1.18 3.13 -13.63
CA GLN A 39 -1.94 2.50 -14.71
C GLN A 39 -3.47 2.45 -14.46
N GLN A 40 -4.05 3.54 -13.96
CA GLN A 40 -5.48 3.68 -13.62
C GLN A 40 -5.95 2.78 -12.45
N LYS A 41 -5.02 2.27 -11.64
CA LYS A 41 -5.30 1.51 -10.42
C LYS A 41 -4.79 2.21 -9.18
N ASP A 42 -5.54 2.05 -8.12
CA ASP A 42 -5.23 2.58 -6.81
C ASP A 42 -4.12 1.76 -6.15
N ILE A 43 -3.08 2.45 -5.69
CA ILE A 43 -1.97 1.85 -4.97
C ILE A 43 -1.62 2.72 -3.76
N GLU A 44 -1.64 2.11 -2.59
CA GLU A 44 -1.10 2.67 -1.36
C GLU A 44 0.25 2.05 -1.07
N ILE A 45 1.19 2.89 -0.68
CA ILE A 45 2.54 2.50 -0.34
C ILE A 45 2.79 2.91 1.10
N ARG A 46 3.08 1.92 1.94
CA ARG A 46 3.47 2.07 3.34
C ARG A 46 4.97 1.83 3.45
N PHE A 47 5.71 2.83 3.90
CA PHE A 47 7.15 2.76 4.07
C PHE A 47 7.49 2.41 5.52
N TYR A 48 8.52 1.59 5.68
CA TYR A 48 9.08 1.19 6.97
C TYR A 48 10.57 1.53 7.03
N PRO A 49 11.16 1.61 8.24
CA PRO A 49 12.60 1.85 8.39
C PRO A 49 13.47 0.74 7.79
N SER A 50 12.95 -0.49 7.71
CA SER A 50 13.69 -1.65 7.22
C SER A 50 12.76 -2.69 6.58
N HIS A 51 13.35 -3.60 5.79
CA HIS A 51 12.64 -4.76 5.26
C HIS A 51 12.05 -5.65 6.37
N GLU A 52 12.79 -5.85 7.46
CA GLU A 52 12.33 -6.64 8.60
C GLU A 52 11.05 -6.08 9.23
N LEU A 53 10.94 -4.75 9.35
CA LEU A 53 9.72 -4.10 9.85
C LEU A 53 8.59 -4.16 8.82
N ALA A 54 8.89 -4.00 7.53
CA ALA A 54 7.90 -4.18 6.47
C ALA A 54 7.28 -5.58 6.50
N VAL A 55 8.08 -6.61 6.75
CA VAL A 55 7.62 -8.01 6.88
C VAL A 55 6.90 -8.25 8.21
N SER A 56 7.51 -7.88 9.34
CA SER A 56 7.00 -8.24 10.68
C SER A 56 5.81 -7.38 11.14
N LYS A 57 5.72 -6.12 10.71
CA LYS A 57 4.66 -5.17 11.09
C LYS A 57 3.78 -4.80 9.92
N GLY A 58 4.38 -4.60 8.75
CA GLY A 58 3.66 -4.14 7.58
C GLY A 58 2.73 -5.18 6.97
N ILE A 59 3.15 -6.45 6.90
CA ILE A 59 2.30 -7.54 6.41
C ILE A 59 1.04 -7.70 7.28
N PRO A 60 1.14 -7.89 8.62
CA PRO A 60 -0.07 -8.00 9.45
C PRO A 60 -0.98 -6.77 9.36
N SER A 61 -0.41 -5.57 9.23
CA SER A 61 -1.18 -4.33 9.05
C SER A 61 -1.94 -4.30 7.71
N ALA A 62 -1.31 -4.74 6.62
CA ALA A 62 -1.94 -4.84 5.30
C ALA A 62 -3.04 -5.91 5.26
N GLU A 63 -2.77 -7.09 5.83
CA GLU A 63 -3.76 -8.18 5.96
C GLU A 63 -4.99 -7.72 6.75
N SER A 64 -4.80 -7.05 7.89
CA SER A 64 -5.90 -6.50 8.68
C SER A 64 -6.72 -5.45 7.93
N SER A 65 -6.07 -4.63 7.09
CA SER A 65 -6.73 -3.63 6.25
C SER A 65 -7.62 -4.30 5.19
N ILE A 66 -7.10 -5.32 4.50
CA ILE A 66 -7.82 -6.09 3.49
C ILE A 66 -8.96 -6.90 4.13
N GLU A 67 -8.72 -7.60 5.23
CA GLU A 67 -9.75 -8.36 5.94
C GLU A 67 -10.91 -7.47 6.40
N SER A 68 -10.59 -6.27 6.91
CA SER A 68 -11.57 -5.27 7.30
C SER A 68 -12.40 -4.79 6.10
N ALA A 69 -11.77 -4.59 4.94
CA ALA A 69 -12.48 -4.24 3.70
C ALA A 69 -13.42 -5.36 3.23
N VAL A 70 -12.97 -6.62 3.27
CA VAL A 70 -13.75 -7.81 2.88
C VAL A 70 -14.94 -8.04 3.82
N LYS A 71 -14.76 -7.86 5.14
CA LYS A 71 -15.86 -7.98 6.11
C LYS A 71 -16.92 -6.91 5.89
N ARG A 72 -16.51 -5.69 5.52
CA ARG A 72 -17.41 -4.56 5.24
C ARG A 72 -18.15 -4.72 3.90
N SER A 73 -17.51 -5.29 2.87
CA SER A 73 -18.16 -5.55 1.58
C SER A 73 -19.25 -6.62 1.63
N LYS A 74 -19.14 -7.60 2.54
CA LYS A 74 -20.22 -8.57 2.82
C LYS A 74 -21.41 -7.99 3.60
N GLY A 75 -21.26 -6.79 4.18
CA GLY A 75 -22.25 -6.13 5.03
C GLY A 75 -23.15 -5.10 4.34
N GLY A 76 -22.97 -4.83 3.04
CA GLY A 76 -23.91 -4.03 2.24
C GLY A 76 -23.81 -2.51 2.38
N GLU A 77 -22.87 -1.94 3.15
CA GLU A 77 -22.69 -0.49 3.21
C GLU A 77 -21.21 -0.12 3.14
N LEU A 78 -20.78 0.34 1.96
CA LEU A 78 -19.50 1.02 1.75
C LEU A 78 -19.60 2.41 2.41
N LEU A 79 -19.51 2.45 3.75
CA LEU A 79 -19.50 3.70 4.50
C LEU A 79 -18.11 4.32 4.51
N ASP A 80 -18.06 5.55 4.01
CA ASP A 80 -16.97 6.50 4.04
C ASP A 80 -16.68 6.90 5.50
N PHE A 81 -15.84 6.11 6.18
CA PHE A 81 -15.30 6.50 7.48
C PHE A 81 -14.20 7.54 7.26
N SER A 82 -14.57 8.80 7.53
CA SER A 82 -13.74 9.85 8.13
C SER A 82 -12.31 9.40 8.50
N GLY A 83 -11.41 9.44 7.51
CA GLY A 83 -10.01 9.04 7.67
C GLY A 83 -9.25 8.83 6.36
N GLY A 84 -9.94 8.55 5.25
CA GLY A 84 -9.32 8.42 3.93
C GLY A 84 -9.88 7.20 3.22
N SER A 85 -10.74 7.46 2.24
CA SER A 85 -11.47 6.46 1.46
C SER A 85 -10.58 5.31 1.02
N PHE A 86 -11.05 4.07 1.25
CA PHE A 86 -10.44 2.90 0.62
C PHE A 86 -11.39 2.20 -0.33
N SER A 87 -11.19 2.45 -1.62
CA SER A 87 -11.47 1.51 -2.70
C SER A 87 -10.90 0.15 -2.31
N GLY A 88 -11.76 -0.84 -2.05
CA GLY A 88 -11.38 -2.04 -1.30
C GLY A 88 -10.17 -2.77 -1.88
N TYR A 89 -9.01 -2.66 -1.21
CA TYR A 89 -7.83 -3.46 -1.51
C TYR A 89 -8.11 -4.94 -1.27
N SER A 90 -7.66 -5.77 -2.20
CA SER A 90 -7.81 -7.24 -2.13
C SER A 90 -6.47 -7.96 -2.03
N ALA A 91 -5.37 -7.30 -2.36
CA ALA A 91 -4.03 -7.88 -2.39
C ALA A 91 -2.98 -6.90 -1.87
N PHE A 92 -1.86 -7.45 -1.42
CA PHE A 92 -0.68 -6.67 -1.06
C PHE A 92 0.59 -7.38 -1.53
N LEU A 93 1.69 -6.65 -1.54
CA LEU A 93 3.02 -7.19 -1.75
C LEU A 93 4.08 -6.39 -0.96
N VAL A 94 5.27 -6.98 -0.81
CA VAL A 94 6.40 -6.32 -0.14
C VAL A 94 7.52 -6.09 -1.15
N ALA A 95 7.99 -4.85 -1.22
CA ALA A 95 9.13 -4.42 -2.04
C ALA A 95 10.15 -3.75 -1.12
N GLY A 96 11.24 -4.44 -0.78
CA GLY A 96 12.25 -3.89 0.13
C GLY A 96 11.65 -3.47 1.48
N ASN A 97 11.80 -2.20 1.84
CA ASN A 97 11.19 -1.61 3.05
C ASN A 97 9.75 -1.10 2.87
N ALA A 98 9.11 -1.33 1.71
CA ALA A 98 7.78 -0.85 1.42
C ALA A 98 6.77 -1.99 1.32
N VAL A 99 5.55 -1.75 1.79
CA VAL A 99 4.39 -2.62 1.59
C VAL A 99 3.39 -1.89 0.71
N LEU A 100 3.03 -2.52 -0.41
CA LEU A 100 2.09 -1.96 -1.38
C LEU A 100 0.75 -2.67 -1.21
N LEU A 101 -0.33 -1.90 -1.05
CA LEU A 101 -1.69 -2.40 -1.12
C LEU A 101 -2.28 -2.11 -2.50
N CYS A 102 -2.90 -3.12 -3.09
CA CYS A 102 -3.32 -3.16 -4.49
C CYS A 102 -4.84 -3.34 -4.57
N GLU A 103 -5.49 -2.54 -5.42
CA GLU A 103 -6.96 -2.43 -5.53
C GLU A 103 -7.65 -3.80 -5.75
N LEU A 104 -7.31 -4.52 -6.81
CA LEU A 104 -8.05 -5.73 -7.22
C LEU A 104 -7.18 -6.98 -7.31
N ASP A 105 -5.96 -6.82 -7.80
CA ASP A 105 -5.00 -7.89 -7.97
C ASP A 105 -3.58 -7.32 -7.83
N ARG A 106 -2.59 -8.20 -7.90
CA ARG A 106 -1.18 -7.81 -7.84
C ARG A 106 -0.63 -7.33 -9.17
N THR A 107 -1.32 -7.53 -10.30
CA THR A 107 -0.80 -7.34 -11.65
C THR A 107 -0.14 -5.97 -11.83
N HIS A 108 -0.81 -4.91 -11.38
CA HIS A 108 -0.34 -3.53 -11.54
C HIS A 108 0.75 -3.16 -10.52
N CYS A 109 0.70 -3.74 -9.32
CA CYS A 109 1.74 -3.54 -8.33
C CYS A 109 3.03 -4.30 -8.70
N ASP A 110 2.93 -5.51 -9.25
CA ASP A 110 4.07 -6.27 -9.74
C ASP A 110 4.73 -5.50 -10.90
N ALA A 111 3.93 -4.99 -11.86
CA ALA A 111 4.42 -4.13 -12.94
C ALA A 111 5.09 -2.83 -12.42
N LEU A 112 4.58 -2.24 -11.34
CA LEU A 112 5.21 -1.08 -10.71
C LEU A 112 6.58 -1.44 -10.12
N ILE A 113 6.72 -2.60 -9.47
CA ILE A 113 8.01 -3.05 -8.92
C ILE A 113 9.03 -3.32 -10.01
N GLU A 114 8.61 -3.87 -11.15
CA GLU A 114 9.48 -4.12 -12.29
C GLU A 114 10.11 -2.84 -12.85
N ASN A 115 9.44 -1.70 -12.65
CA ASN A 115 9.96 -0.38 -13.02
C ASN A 115 10.88 0.25 -11.97
N LEU A 116 11.05 -0.35 -10.78
CA LEU A 116 11.97 0.16 -9.76
C LEU A 116 13.41 -0.15 -10.17
N GLN A 117 14.23 0.90 -10.29
CA GLN A 117 15.66 0.83 -10.62
C GLN A 117 16.53 1.05 -9.38
#